data_AF-A0AAU9VF84-F1
#
_entry.id   AF-A0AAU9VF84-F1
#
_cell.length_a   1.000
_cell.length_b   1.000
_cell.length_c   1.000
_cell.angle_alpha   90.00
_cell.angle_beta   90.00
_cell.angle_gamma   90.00
#
_symmetry.space_group_name_H-M   'P 1'
#
loop_
_entity.id
_entity.type
_entity.pdbx_description
1 polymer ?
#
loop_
_entity_poly.entity_id
_entity_poly.type
_entity_poly.pdbx_seq_one_letter_code
_entity_poly.pdbx_strand_id
1 'polypeptide(L)'
;MTISKSLLSEFKSEYQNNKAACTLENAVTHNGIHDIAVDHSLSSRYPDAFSVQAKTGQITNQKASGRCWMFASLNTMRADVLGCLNVDSFEFSETYPFFWDKLEKANYFLESILETKDEPTDGRLIQHLLSGPIQDGGQWDMFKGILEKYGVVPKEAMPETYHSSNSAFMNKIITSKLREFAYELRESENPRSKDEMLYEIYHILCLCLGTPPESFSYEYHDKDGNYKKIDTITPVDFMNKYVGWNLKDKVSIINAPTKDKPYGKAFTVKYLGTVKEADPIKYVNAPSHILKEAAIAQLQDGKPVWFGCDVGQMHDRDNGIMAKDAFDFKGVLNTELNLDKAGRLDYGDSLMTHAMVFVGVNLDENGKPTRWNVENSWGTDRNARKGYYTMTDEWFDEYNYQVMVDKKYVPKDYLEALESDEVIELEPWDPMGALAFVK
;
A
#
# COMPACT_ATOMS: atom_id res chain seq x y z
N MET A 1 11.01 32.83 24.82
CA MET A 1 9.60 33.17 25.12
C MET A 1 9.04 32.04 25.96
N THR A 2 8.35 32.30 27.07
CA THR A 2 7.77 31.27 27.95
C THR A 2 6.26 31.41 27.98
N ILE A 3 5.53 30.29 28.16
CA ILE A 3 4.08 30.31 28.35
C ILE A 3 3.81 30.86 29.76
N SER A 4 3.49 32.15 29.84
CA SER A 4 3.27 32.84 31.12
C SER A 4 1.81 32.70 31.58
N LYS A 5 1.58 32.94 32.89
CA LYS A 5 0.21 32.98 33.44
C LYS A 5 -0.64 34.10 32.84
N SER A 6 -0.04 35.24 32.48
CA SER A 6 -0.76 36.33 31.83
C SER A 6 -1.24 35.91 30.44
N LEU A 7 -0.35 35.29 29.64
CA LEU A 7 -0.68 34.78 28.31
C LEU A 7 -1.80 33.74 28.35
N LEU A 8 -1.75 32.79 29.29
CA LEU A 8 -2.83 31.80 29.45
C LEU A 8 -4.17 32.42 29.88
N SER A 9 -4.12 33.52 30.64
CA SER A 9 -5.32 34.24 31.05
C SER A 9 -5.96 34.98 29.87
N GLU A 10 -5.13 35.54 28.99
CA GLU A 10 -5.56 36.14 27.72
C GLU A 10 -6.21 35.08 26.81
N PHE A 11 -5.54 33.95 26.56
CA PHE A 11 -6.09 32.85 25.76
C PHE A 11 -7.43 32.34 26.31
N LYS A 12 -7.52 32.13 27.63
CA LYS A 12 -8.77 31.69 28.26
C LYS A 12 -9.87 32.72 28.06
N SER A 13 -9.58 34.01 28.24
CA SER A 13 -10.59 35.05 28.05
C SER A 13 -11.05 35.14 26.60
N GLU A 14 -10.14 35.03 25.63
CA GLU A 14 -10.48 35.02 24.21
C GLU A 14 -11.38 33.83 23.86
N TYR A 15 -11.01 32.63 24.31
CA TYR A 15 -11.78 31.41 24.08
C TYR A 15 -13.18 31.47 24.72
N GLN A 16 -13.28 31.90 25.98
CA GLN A 16 -14.57 32.01 26.69
C GLN A 16 -15.51 33.06 26.09
N ASN A 17 -14.96 34.07 25.40
CA ASN A 17 -15.75 35.07 24.67
C ASN A 17 -16.18 34.56 23.29
N ASN A 18 -15.61 33.47 22.78
CA ASN A 18 -16.01 32.84 21.52
C ASN A 18 -17.18 31.87 21.75
N LYS A 19 -18.41 32.37 21.62
CA LYS A 19 -19.64 31.57 21.81
C LYS A 19 -19.73 30.35 20.89
N ALA A 20 -19.26 30.44 19.65
CA ALA A 20 -19.26 29.33 18.72
C ALA A 20 -18.33 28.21 19.21
N ALA A 21 -17.11 28.57 19.61
CA ALA A 21 -16.16 27.62 20.18
C ALA A 21 -16.70 26.95 21.46
N CYS A 22 -17.27 27.71 22.40
CA CYS A 22 -17.84 27.12 23.63
C CYS A 22 -19.06 26.22 23.35
N THR A 23 -19.83 26.48 22.29
CA THR A 23 -20.94 25.60 21.90
C THR A 23 -20.43 24.30 21.29
N LEU A 24 -19.45 24.40 20.39
CA LEU A 24 -18.81 23.24 19.76
C LEU A 24 -17.99 22.42 20.76
N GLU A 25 -17.43 23.03 21.80
CA GLU A 25 -16.65 22.35 22.84
C GLU A 25 -17.41 21.16 23.42
N ASN A 26 -18.68 21.34 23.79
CA ASN A 26 -19.50 20.25 24.33
C ASN A 26 -19.70 19.12 23.31
N ALA A 27 -19.93 19.45 22.04
CA ALA A 27 -20.13 18.45 21.00
C ALA A 27 -18.84 17.67 20.71
N VAL A 28 -17.72 18.37 20.53
CA VAL A 28 -16.41 17.78 20.24
C VAL A 28 -15.89 16.96 21.42
N THR A 29 -16.07 17.40 22.66
CA THR A 29 -15.60 16.66 23.86
C THR A 29 -16.34 15.34 24.08
N HIS A 30 -17.59 15.22 23.61
CA HIS A 30 -18.38 13.99 23.79
C HIS A 30 -18.33 13.05 22.58
N ASN A 31 -18.17 13.58 21.36
CA ASN A 31 -18.27 12.80 20.12
C ASN A 31 -16.93 12.72 19.35
N GLY A 32 -15.93 13.50 19.73
CA GLY A 32 -14.69 13.63 18.96
C GLY A 32 -14.84 14.60 17.78
N ILE A 33 -13.70 15.04 17.24
CA ILE A 33 -13.68 16.12 16.25
C ILE A 33 -14.08 15.66 14.85
N HIS A 34 -13.76 14.41 14.54
CA HIS A 34 -14.03 13.79 13.25
C HIS A 34 -15.53 13.71 13.00
N ASP A 35 -16.26 13.10 13.93
CA ASP A 35 -17.70 12.85 13.80
C ASP A 35 -18.54 14.14 13.78
N ILE A 36 -18.03 15.21 14.42
CA ILE A 36 -18.64 16.54 14.36
C ILE A 36 -18.36 17.25 13.03
N ALA A 37 -17.23 16.96 12.39
CA ALA A 37 -16.81 17.62 11.16
C ALA A 37 -17.32 16.94 9.88
N VAL A 38 -17.78 15.68 9.93
CA VAL A 38 -18.28 14.96 8.74
C VAL A 38 -19.42 15.73 8.07
N ASP A 39 -19.30 15.97 6.76
CA ASP A 39 -20.39 16.54 5.98
C ASP A 39 -21.50 15.48 5.71
N HIS A 40 -22.68 15.71 6.26
CA HIS A 40 -23.83 14.82 6.09
C HIS A 40 -24.26 14.62 4.62
N SER A 41 -23.96 15.58 3.74
CA SER A 41 -24.37 15.56 2.33
C SER A 41 -23.47 14.71 1.43
N LEU A 42 -22.37 14.16 1.92
CA LEU A 42 -21.39 13.45 1.08
C LEU A 42 -22.00 12.32 0.26
N SER A 43 -22.86 11.50 0.86
CA SER A 43 -23.48 10.36 0.17
C SER A 43 -24.42 10.78 -0.97
N SER A 44 -25.04 11.96 -0.90
CA SER A 44 -25.86 12.48 -2.00
C SER A 44 -25.02 13.16 -3.08
N ARG A 45 -23.91 13.79 -2.70
CA ARG A 45 -22.96 14.43 -3.64
C ARG A 45 -22.10 13.42 -4.39
N TYR A 46 -21.78 12.29 -3.77
CA TYR A 46 -20.87 11.27 -4.30
C TYR A 46 -21.54 9.88 -4.39
N PRO A 47 -22.45 9.69 -5.36
CA PRO A 47 -23.16 8.42 -5.52
C PRO A 47 -22.25 7.27 -5.96
N ASP A 48 -22.60 6.05 -5.54
CA ASP A 48 -21.90 4.80 -5.84
C ASP A 48 -22.19 4.24 -7.25
N ALA A 49 -22.05 5.08 -8.25
CA ALA A 49 -22.29 4.71 -9.65
C ALA A 49 -21.18 5.25 -10.53
N PHE A 50 -20.72 4.44 -11.48
CA PHE A 50 -19.53 4.75 -12.29
C PHE A 50 -19.77 4.37 -13.75
N SER A 51 -19.30 5.21 -14.67
CA SER A 51 -19.47 5.01 -16.12
C SER A 51 -18.56 3.91 -16.69
N VAL A 52 -17.43 3.63 -16.04
CA VAL A 52 -16.49 2.56 -16.39
C VAL A 52 -16.28 1.68 -15.16
N GLN A 53 -16.34 0.35 -15.35
CA GLN A 53 -16.08 -0.64 -14.29
C GLN A 53 -15.31 -1.84 -14.85
N ALA A 54 -14.27 -2.24 -14.13
CA ALA A 54 -13.54 -3.47 -14.35
C ALA A 54 -14.23 -4.64 -13.61
N LYS A 55 -13.92 -5.87 -14.02
CA LYS A 55 -14.40 -7.06 -13.30
C LYS A 55 -13.68 -7.18 -11.96
N THR A 56 -14.45 -7.46 -10.91
CA THR A 56 -13.94 -7.70 -9.55
C THR A 56 -14.43 -9.06 -9.04
N GLY A 57 -13.79 -9.54 -7.96
CA GLY A 57 -14.25 -10.70 -7.20
C GLY A 57 -14.91 -10.27 -5.88
N GLN A 58 -15.04 -11.20 -4.94
CA GLN A 58 -15.48 -10.87 -3.58
C GLN A 58 -14.46 -10.00 -2.83
N ILE A 59 -14.94 -9.13 -1.95
CA ILE A 59 -14.06 -8.28 -1.12
C ILE A 59 -13.19 -9.14 -0.20
N THR A 60 -11.90 -8.80 -0.15
CA THR A 60 -10.90 -9.46 0.70
C THR A 60 -10.73 -8.74 2.04
N ASN A 61 -10.04 -9.36 3.01
CA ASN A 61 -9.84 -8.78 4.33
C ASN A 61 -8.47 -9.13 4.93
N GLN A 62 -7.56 -8.15 4.96
CA GLN A 62 -6.22 -8.28 5.53
C GLN A 62 -6.20 -8.38 7.06
N LYS A 63 -7.32 -8.04 7.73
CA LYS A 63 -7.46 -8.00 9.19
C LYS A 63 -6.35 -7.17 9.86
N ALA A 64 -5.74 -7.66 10.94
CA ALA A 64 -4.72 -6.96 11.72
C ALA A 64 -3.31 -7.25 11.16
N SER A 65 -3.11 -6.92 9.89
CA SER A 65 -1.82 -7.02 9.20
C SER A 65 -1.63 -5.87 8.20
N GLY A 66 -0.39 -5.51 7.89
CA GLY A 66 -0.05 -4.46 6.93
C GLY A 66 0.13 -4.94 5.50
N ARG A 67 -0.67 -5.93 5.08
CA ARG A 67 -0.53 -6.62 3.79
C ARG A 67 -1.29 -5.97 2.63
N CYS A 68 -1.82 -4.75 2.80
CA CYS A 68 -2.69 -4.11 1.81
C CYS A 68 -2.09 -4.07 0.39
N TRP A 69 -0.78 -3.85 0.27
CA TRP A 69 -0.05 -3.85 -0.98
C TRP A 69 -0.09 -5.20 -1.71
N MET A 70 -0.01 -6.31 -0.96
CA MET A 70 -0.18 -7.67 -1.50
C MET A 70 -1.64 -7.92 -1.87
N PHE A 71 -2.59 -7.61 -0.97
CA PHE A 71 -4.02 -7.77 -1.23
C PHE A 71 -4.45 -6.99 -2.49
N ALA A 72 -4.05 -5.73 -2.61
CA ALA A 72 -4.33 -4.91 -3.79
C ALA A 72 -3.69 -5.50 -5.06
N SER A 73 -2.46 -6.01 -4.97
CA SER A 73 -1.77 -6.61 -6.12
C SER A 73 -2.48 -7.88 -6.59
N LEU A 74 -2.85 -8.76 -5.66
CA LEU A 74 -3.58 -9.99 -5.92
C LEU A 74 -5.02 -9.72 -6.40
N ASN A 75 -5.68 -8.69 -5.86
CA ASN A 75 -7.01 -8.23 -6.31
C ASN A 75 -6.98 -7.63 -7.72
N THR A 76 -5.88 -6.99 -8.11
CA THR A 76 -5.67 -6.54 -9.50
C THR A 76 -5.48 -7.75 -10.41
N MET A 77 -4.65 -8.70 -9.99
CA MET A 77 -4.27 -9.88 -10.76
C MET A 77 -5.40 -10.90 -10.95
N ARG A 78 -6.28 -11.06 -9.95
CA ARG A 78 -7.37 -12.05 -10.03
C ARG A 78 -8.35 -11.75 -11.15
N ALA A 79 -8.46 -10.51 -11.62
CA ALA A 79 -9.36 -10.13 -12.69
C ALA A 79 -9.11 -10.96 -13.98
N ASP A 80 -7.84 -11.29 -14.26
CA ASP A 80 -7.49 -12.16 -15.38
C ASP A 80 -7.85 -13.63 -15.10
N VAL A 81 -7.70 -14.10 -13.86
CA VAL A 81 -8.06 -15.46 -13.44
C VAL A 81 -9.56 -15.72 -13.53
N LEU A 82 -10.40 -14.74 -13.15
CA LEU A 82 -11.87 -14.87 -13.23
C LEU A 82 -12.33 -15.26 -14.63
N GLY A 83 -11.72 -14.65 -15.65
CA GLY A 83 -12.00 -14.95 -17.06
C GLY A 83 -11.45 -16.32 -17.46
N CYS A 84 -10.19 -16.62 -17.11
CA CYS A 84 -9.52 -17.87 -17.48
C CYS A 84 -10.19 -19.12 -16.89
N LEU A 85 -10.65 -19.06 -15.64
CA LEU A 85 -11.30 -20.18 -14.96
C LEU A 85 -12.82 -20.20 -15.13
N ASN A 86 -13.41 -19.17 -15.74
CA ASN A 86 -14.86 -18.98 -15.82
C ASN A 86 -15.53 -19.10 -14.43
N VAL A 87 -15.12 -18.29 -13.46
CA VAL A 87 -15.65 -18.28 -12.08
C VAL A 87 -16.15 -16.90 -11.68
N ASP A 88 -17.12 -16.84 -10.75
CA ASP A 88 -17.66 -15.57 -10.26
C ASP A 88 -16.74 -14.86 -9.27
N SER A 89 -15.96 -15.62 -8.51
CA SER A 89 -14.98 -15.10 -7.58
C SER A 89 -13.80 -16.05 -7.49
N PHE A 90 -12.63 -15.48 -7.20
CA PHE A 90 -11.38 -16.19 -6.95
C PHE A 90 -10.55 -15.34 -5.98
N GLU A 91 -9.86 -16.00 -5.07
CA GLU A 91 -8.92 -15.35 -4.16
C GLU A 91 -7.60 -16.12 -4.19
N PHE A 92 -6.49 -15.39 -4.39
CA PHE A 92 -5.16 -15.95 -4.20
C PHE A 92 -4.88 -16.11 -2.70
N SER A 93 -3.95 -16.97 -2.33
CA SER A 93 -3.41 -16.94 -0.98
C SER A 93 -2.58 -15.67 -0.79
N GLU A 94 -2.98 -14.80 0.12
CA GLU A 94 -2.15 -13.69 0.58
C GLU A 94 -1.10 -14.14 1.60
N THR A 95 -1.33 -15.28 2.26
CA THR A 95 -0.36 -15.90 3.20
C THR A 95 0.88 -16.42 2.45
N TYR A 96 0.71 -16.94 1.23
CA TYR A 96 1.80 -17.48 0.41
C TYR A 96 2.90 -16.45 0.09
N PRO A 97 2.61 -15.31 -0.59
CA PRO A 97 3.62 -14.30 -0.82
C PRO A 97 4.05 -13.60 0.48
N PHE A 98 3.20 -13.54 1.51
CA PHE A 98 3.58 -13.00 2.82
C PHE A 98 4.68 -13.82 3.50
N PHE A 99 4.63 -15.15 3.39
CA PHE A 99 5.72 -16.00 3.87
C PHE A 99 7.04 -15.65 3.18
N TRP A 100 7.04 -15.60 1.85
CA TRP A 100 8.25 -15.37 1.07
C TRP A 100 8.80 -13.95 1.24
N ASP A 101 7.94 -12.95 1.26
CA ASP A 101 8.32 -11.57 1.58
C ASP A 101 9.01 -11.46 2.94
N LYS A 102 8.48 -12.14 3.98
CA LYS A 102 9.10 -12.13 5.29
C LYS A 102 10.49 -12.76 5.31
N LEU A 103 10.67 -13.89 4.62
CA LEU A 103 11.96 -14.54 4.56
C LEU A 103 12.96 -13.71 3.75
N GLU A 104 12.53 -13.15 2.63
CA GLU A 104 13.38 -12.35 1.74
C GLU A 104 13.78 -11.03 2.37
N LYS A 105 12.86 -10.32 3.03
CA LYS A 105 13.20 -9.12 3.82
C LYS A 105 14.20 -9.41 4.93
N ALA A 106 14.10 -10.56 5.59
CA ALA A 106 15.10 -10.96 6.58
C ALA A 106 16.49 -11.08 5.94
N ASN A 107 16.60 -11.75 4.78
CA ASN A 107 17.85 -11.84 4.02
C ASN A 107 18.34 -10.46 3.56
N TYR A 108 17.46 -9.65 2.97
CA TYR A 108 17.77 -8.29 2.52
C TYR A 108 18.30 -7.40 3.64
N PHE A 109 17.70 -7.50 4.83
CA PHE A 109 18.15 -6.80 6.02
C PHE A 109 19.56 -7.27 6.45
N LEU A 110 19.82 -8.57 6.53
CA LEU A 110 21.13 -9.10 6.91
C LEU A 110 22.23 -8.67 5.92
N GLU A 111 21.92 -8.69 4.62
CA GLU A 111 22.81 -8.14 3.58
C GLU A 111 23.04 -6.64 3.76
N SER A 112 22.00 -5.86 4.05
CA SER A 112 22.12 -4.43 4.30
C SER A 112 23.01 -4.13 5.52
N ILE A 113 22.94 -4.95 6.57
CA ILE A 113 23.82 -4.83 7.74
C ILE A 113 25.27 -5.15 7.40
N LEU A 114 25.52 -6.16 6.56
CA LEU A 114 26.86 -6.50 6.10
C LEU A 114 27.46 -5.39 5.23
N GLU A 115 26.67 -4.82 4.33
CA GLU A 115 27.06 -3.69 3.46
C GLU A 115 27.34 -2.41 4.26
N THR A 116 26.73 -2.25 5.43
CA THR A 116 26.84 -1.06 6.29
C THR A 116 27.65 -1.33 7.57
N LYS A 117 28.50 -2.37 7.56
CA LYS A 117 29.24 -2.79 8.77
C LYS A 117 30.07 -1.66 9.39
N ASP A 118 30.65 -0.80 8.56
CA ASP A 118 31.52 0.31 9.01
C ASP A 118 30.76 1.58 9.42
N GLU A 119 29.43 1.64 9.21
CA GLU A 119 28.61 2.77 9.64
C GLU A 119 28.47 2.81 11.17
N PRO A 120 28.41 3.99 11.81
CA PRO A 120 28.20 4.09 13.26
C PRO A 120 26.88 3.44 13.69
N THR A 121 26.90 2.64 14.77
CA THR A 121 25.70 1.95 15.26
C THR A 121 24.59 2.92 15.70
N ASP A 122 24.94 4.11 16.19
CA ASP A 122 24.01 5.20 16.53
C ASP A 122 23.72 6.16 15.35
N GLY A 123 24.30 5.89 14.18
CA GLY A 123 24.09 6.64 12.96
C GLY A 123 22.67 6.47 12.39
N ARG A 124 22.20 7.49 11.68
CA ARG A 124 20.83 7.55 11.13
C ARG A 124 20.50 6.33 10.24
N LEU A 125 21.45 5.87 9.43
CA LEU A 125 21.27 4.73 8.54
C LEU A 125 21.05 3.43 9.32
N ILE A 126 21.94 3.08 10.25
CA ILE A 126 21.80 1.88 11.06
C ILE A 126 20.52 1.92 11.91
N GLN A 127 20.22 3.07 12.53
CA GLN A 127 18.97 3.23 13.31
C GLN A 127 17.73 3.09 12.43
N HIS A 128 17.76 3.55 11.17
CA HIS A 128 16.68 3.35 10.21
C HIS A 128 16.49 1.87 9.88
N LEU A 129 17.55 1.16 9.49
CA LEU A 129 17.50 -0.29 9.18
C LEU A 129 16.99 -1.11 10.37
N LEU A 130 17.42 -0.78 11.58
CA LEU A 130 17.00 -1.47 12.82
C LEU A 130 15.57 -1.12 13.24
N SER A 131 14.98 -0.02 12.76
CA SER A 131 13.66 0.46 13.21
C SER A 131 12.53 -0.49 12.81
N GLY A 132 12.57 -1.03 11.58
CA GLY A 132 11.53 -1.88 11.00
C GLY A 132 12.07 -2.90 10.00
N PRO A 133 12.94 -3.83 10.42
CA PRO A 133 13.65 -4.74 9.51
C PRO A 133 12.73 -5.75 8.80
N ILE A 134 11.51 -5.94 9.31
CA ILE A 134 10.57 -6.95 8.84
C ILE A 134 9.11 -6.47 8.89
N GLN A 135 8.87 -5.21 8.55
CA GLN A 135 7.50 -4.68 8.47
C GLN A 135 6.65 -5.42 7.42
N ASP A 136 5.32 -5.43 7.61
CA ASP A 136 4.40 -6.08 6.67
C ASP A 136 4.30 -5.35 5.34
N GLY A 137 4.37 -4.02 5.36
CA GLY A 137 4.21 -3.17 4.18
C GLY A 137 5.26 -3.43 3.11
N GLY A 138 4.94 -3.05 1.89
CA GLY A 138 5.81 -3.17 0.72
C GLY A 138 5.28 -2.27 -0.40
N GLN A 139 5.96 -2.30 -1.55
CA GLN A 139 5.56 -1.58 -2.76
C GLN A 139 5.39 -2.55 -3.94
N TRP A 140 4.83 -2.07 -5.04
CA TRP A 140 4.57 -2.88 -6.23
C TRP A 140 5.80 -3.66 -6.71
N ASP A 141 6.95 -3.00 -6.88
CA ASP A 141 8.16 -3.65 -7.40
C ASP A 141 8.73 -4.72 -6.46
N MET A 142 8.55 -4.56 -5.13
CA MET A 142 8.86 -5.61 -4.17
C MET A 142 7.98 -6.84 -4.42
N PHE A 143 6.69 -6.62 -4.69
CA PHE A 143 5.74 -7.69 -4.93
C PHE A 143 6.06 -8.39 -6.25
N LYS A 144 6.42 -7.62 -7.29
CA LYS A 144 6.91 -8.14 -8.56
C LYS A 144 8.07 -9.13 -8.36
N GLY A 145 9.08 -8.79 -7.55
CA GLY A 145 10.20 -9.70 -7.26
C GLY A 145 9.75 -11.01 -6.60
N ILE A 146 8.77 -10.96 -5.69
CA ILE A 146 8.18 -12.15 -5.08
C ILE A 146 7.42 -12.99 -6.11
N LEU A 147 6.62 -12.35 -6.98
CA LEU A 147 5.90 -13.05 -8.05
C LEU A 147 6.83 -13.73 -9.04
N GLU A 148 7.90 -13.05 -9.48
CA GLU A 148 8.88 -13.61 -10.42
C GLU A 148 9.58 -14.85 -9.86
N LYS A 149 9.91 -14.85 -8.56
CA LYS A 149 10.66 -15.93 -7.93
C LYS A 149 9.78 -17.08 -7.44
N TYR A 150 8.60 -16.79 -6.92
CA TYR A 150 7.77 -17.76 -6.19
C TYR A 150 6.39 -18.00 -6.80
N GLY A 151 5.92 -17.17 -7.73
CA GLY A 151 4.58 -17.30 -8.30
C GLY A 151 3.47 -17.08 -7.27
N VAL A 152 2.32 -17.72 -7.50
CA VAL A 152 1.14 -17.60 -6.64
C VAL A 152 0.31 -18.87 -6.59
N VAL A 153 -0.52 -18.98 -5.55
CA VAL A 153 -1.41 -20.12 -5.33
C VAL A 153 -2.82 -19.64 -5.01
N PRO A 154 -3.88 -20.44 -5.30
CA PRO A 154 -5.22 -20.22 -4.76
C PRO A 154 -5.22 -20.21 -3.24
N LYS A 155 -6.15 -19.48 -2.63
CA LYS A 155 -6.24 -19.34 -1.17
C LYS A 155 -6.36 -20.68 -0.43
N GLU A 156 -7.02 -21.65 -1.04
CA GLU A 156 -7.23 -23.00 -0.50
C GLU A 156 -5.94 -23.82 -0.41
N ALA A 157 -4.94 -23.51 -1.26
CA ALA A 157 -3.65 -24.20 -1.24
C ALA A 157 -2.75 -23.74 -0.08
N MET A 158 -2.92 -22.50 0.39
CA MET A 158 -2.26 -21.99 1.59
C MET A 158 -3.18 -20.99 2.30
N PRO A 159 -4.09 -21.47 3.16
CA PRO A 159 -5.08 -20.61 3.81
C PRO A 159 -4.46 -19.69 4.86
N GLU A 160 -5.23 -18.67 5.26
CA GLU A 160 -4.87 -17.77 6.35
C GLU A 160 -4.66 -18.54 7.67
N THR A 161 -3.59 -18.19 8.38
CA THR A 161 -3.33 -18.58 9.76
C THR A 161 -3.67 -17.45 10.75
N TYR A 162 -3.59 -17.74 12.05
CA TYR A 162 -3.69 -16.69 13.08
C TYR A 162 -2.72 -15.53 12.82
N HIS A 163 -1.44 -15.83 12.53
CA HIS A 163 -0.41 -14.79 12.38
C HIS A 163 -0.42 -14.09 11.03
N SER A 164 -0.95 -14.72 9.98
CA SER A 164 -1.20 -14.00 8.72
C SER A 164 -2.25 -12.89 8.92
N SER A 165 -3.28 -13.16 9.72
CA SER A 165 -4.39 -12.25 10.04
C SER A 165 -4.13 -11.35 11.26
N ASN A 166 -3.05 -11.59 12.02
CA ASN A 166 -2.62 -10.86 13.21
C ASN A 166 -1.09 -10.94 13.39
N SER A 167 -0.36 -10.13 12.64
CA SER A 167 1.09 -10.28 12.43
C SER A 167 1.96 -9.66 13.52
N ALA A 168 1.41 -8.75 14.34
CA ALA A 168 2.18 -7.89 15.24
C ALA A 168 3.14 -8.66 16.16
N PHE A 169 2.67 -9.76 16.77
CA PHE A 169 3.51 -10.53 17.70
C PHE A 169 4.59 -11.34 16.98
N MET A 170 4.29 -11.94 15.83
CA MET A 170 5.28 -12.62 14.98
C MET A 170 6.37 -11.63 14.55
N ASN A 171 5.98 -10.46 14.04
CA ASN A 171 6.91 -9.41 13.63
C ASN A 171 7.80 -8.95 14.80
N LYS A 172 7.25 -8.82 16.01
CA LYS A 172 8.02 -8.45 17.20
C LYS A 172 9.13 -9.47 17.50
N ILE A 173 8.82 -10.76 17.46
CA ILE A 173 9.79 -11.84 17.71
C ILE A 173 10.87 -11.86 16.63
N ILE A 174 10.48 -11.84 15.35
CA ILE A 174 11.43 -11.85 14.23
C ILE A 174 12.30 -10.60 14.25
N THR A 175 11.73 -9.41 14.50
CA THR A 175 12.49 -8.16 14.65
C THR A 175 13.53 -8.26 15.76
N SER A 176 13.18 -8.86 16.91
CA SER A 176 14.13 -9.05 18.00
C SER A 176 15.31 -9.93 17.57
N LYS A 177 15.04 -11.02 16.83
CA LYS A 177 16.09 -11.91 16.30
C LYS A 177 16.95 -11.24 15.24
N LEU A 178 16.35 -10.48 14.31
CA LEU A 178 17.11 -9.72 13.31
C LEU A 178 18.03 -8.67 13.95
N ARG A 179 17.59 -8.01 15.02
CA ARG A 179 18.45 -7.08 15.77
C ARG A 179 19.60 -7.77 16.50
N GLU A 180 19.35 -8.96 17.06
CA GLU A 180 20.41 -9.83 17.62
C GLU A 180 21.43 -10.23 16.54
N PHE A 181 20.96 -10.66 15.37
CA PHE A 181 21.81 -11.01 14.24
C PHE A 181 22.61 -9.82 13.72
N ALA A 182 22.00 -8.64 13.64
CA ALA A 182 22.70 -7.43 13.24
C ALA A 182 23.83 -7.07 14.19
N TYR A 183 23.58 -7.16 15.51
CA TYR A 183 24.62 -7.00 16.53
C TYR A 183 25.75 -8.03 16.33
N GLU A 184 25.41 -9.30 16.15
CA GLU A 184 26.38 -10.36 15.97
C GLU A 184 27.25 -10.17 14.72
N LEU A 185 26.65 -9.85 13.57
CA LEU A 185 27.37 -9.63 12.30
C LEU A 185 28.34 -8.44 12.38
N ARG A 186 28.00 -7.41 13.16
CA ARG A 186 28.78 -6.19 13.31
C ARG A 186 29.89 -6.31 14.34
N GLU A 187 29.59 -6.88 15.51
CA GLU A 187 30.45 -6.82 16.69
C GLU A 187 31.21 -8.13 16.99
N SER A 188 30.73 -9.28 16.49
CA SER A 188 31.39 -10.57 16.76
C SER A 188 32.62 -10.79 15.88
N GLU A 189 33.70 -11.34 16.46
CA GLU A 189 34.86 -11.83 15.69
C GLU A 189 34.51 -13.05 14.83
N ASN A 190 33.59 -13.89 15.30
CA ASN A 190 33.14 -15.11 14.64
C ASN A 190 31.60 -15.17 14.64
N PRO A 191 30.92 -14.37 13.81
CA PRO A 191 29.47 -14.44 13.70
C PRO A 191 29.03 -15.78 13.11
N ARG A 192 27.86 -16.26 13.53
CA ARG A 192 27.14 -17.35 12.87
C ARG A 192 26.95 -17.05 11.38
N SER A 193 26.81 -18.11 10.59
CA SER A 193 26.55 -17.96 9.17
C SER A 193 25.16 -17.36 8.94
N LYS A 194 25.03 -16.60 7.84
CA LYS A 194 23.73 -16.06 7.43
C LYS A 194 22.71 -17.18 7.18
N ASP A 195 23.14 -18.34 6.71
CA ASP A 195 22.28 -19.50 6.46
C ASP A 195 21.67 -20.04 7.76
N GLU A 196 22.44 -20.12 8.84
CA GLU A 196 21.92 -20.50 10.18
C GLU A 196 20.92 -19.47 10.69
N MET A 197 21.23 -18.17 10.55
CA MET A 197 20.34 -17.08 10.93
C MET A 197 19.02 -17.12 10.14
N LEU A 198 19.08 -17.33 8.83
CA LEU A 198 17.91 -17.45 7.96
C LEU A 198 17.09 -18.70 8.24
N TYR A 199 17.74 -19.81 8.59
CA TYR A 199 17.02 -21.02 9.01
C TYR A 199 16.20 -20.79 10.30
N GLU A 200 16.73 -20.05 11.28
CA GLU A 200 15.96 -19.65 12.47
C GLU A 200 14.73 -18.83 12.09
N ILE A 201 14.85 -17.88 11.15
CA ILE A 201 13.71 -17.10 10.65
C ILE A 201 12.71 -17.98 9.92
N TYR A 202 13.17 -18.82 8.99
CA TYR A 202 12.34 -19.78 8.26
C TYR A 202 11.56 -20.69 9.20
N HIS A 203 12.20 -21.19 10.26
CA HIS A 203 11.57 -22.02 11.28
C HIS A 203 10.41 -21.28 11.98
N ILE A 204 10.64 -20.04 12.40
CA ILE A 204 9.59 -19.20 13.02
C ILE A 204 8.44 -18.96 12.03
N LEU A 205 8.75 -18.64 10.78
CA LEU A 205 7.73 -18.41 9.74
C LEU A 205 6.89 -19.65 9.49
N CYS A 206 7.49 -20.84 9.39
CA CYS A 206 6.76 -22.09 9.24
C CYS A 206 5.82 -22.37 10.43
N LEU A 207 6.25 -22.07 11.66
CA LEU A 207 5.39 -22.20 12.86
C LEU A 207 4.20 -21.23 12.84
N CYS A 208 4.40 -20.01 12.32
CA CYS A 208 3.38 -18.97 12.35
C CYS A 208 2.43 -19.00 11.13
N LEU A 209 2.94 -19.34 9.96
CA LEU A 209 2.26 -19.18 8.66
C LEU A 209 2.03 -20.53 7.94
N GLY A 210 2.60 -21.63 8.45
CA GLY A 210 2.61 -22.92 7.77
C GLY A 210 3.72 -23.02 6.72
N THR A 211 3.94 -24.24 6.22
CA THR A 211 4.95 -24.49 5.18
C THR A 211 4.37 -24.16 3.80
N PRO A 212 5.04 -23.32 2.98
CA PRO A 212 4.57 -23.04 1.63
C PRO A 212 4.51 -24.30 0.76
N PRO A 213 3.45 -24.51 -0.03
CA PRO A 213 3.37 -25.63 -0.96
C PRO A 213 4.36 -25.46 -2.13
N GLU A 214 5.08 -26.53 -2.46
CA GLU A 214 5.91 -26.61 -3.69
C GLU A 214 5.06 -26.94 -4.93
N SER A 215 3.95 -27.66 -4.73
CA SER A 215 2.93 -27.94 -5.74
C SER A 215 1.58 -28.19 -5.08
N PHE A 216 0.49 -28.04 -5.84
CA PHE A 216 -0.87 -28.24 -5.35
C PHE A 216 -1.79 -28.70 -6.48
N SER A 217 -2.93 -29.28 -6.11
CA SER A 217 -4.09 -29.44 -7.00
C SER A 217 -5.16 -28.43 -6.62
N TYR A 218 -5.96 -27.98 -7.57
CA TYR A 218 -7.04 -27.02 -7.33
C TYR A 218 -8.35 -27.52 -7.94
N GLU A 219 -9.39 -27.62 -7.13
CA GLU A 219 -10.70 -28.11 -7.53
C GLU A 219 -11.74 -27.01 -7.31
N TYR A 220 -12.59 -26.77 -8.30
CA TYR A 220 -13.58 -25.70 -8.28
C TYR A 220 -14.78 -26.03 -9.16
N HIS A 221 -15.85 -25.25 -9.05
CA HIS A 221 -16.96 -25.27 -10.00
C HIS A 221 -16.91 -24.01 -10.85
N ASP A 222 -17.05 -24.16 -12.17
CA ASP A 222 -17.20 -23.01 -13.07
C ASP A 222 -18.60 -22.38 -12.94
N LYS A 223 -18.84 -21.26 -13.62
CA LYS A 223 -20.14 -20.56 -13.65
C LYS A 223 -21.29 -21.41 -14.20
N ASP A 224 -20.98 -22.46 -14.95
CA ASP A 224 -21.96 -23.41 -15.50
C ASP A 224 -22.27 -24.56 -14.52
N GLY A 225 -21.64 -24.56 -13.34
CA GLY A 225 -21.81 -25.57 -12.30
C GLY A 225 -21.04 -26.87 -12.56
N ASN A 226 -20.11 -26.89 -13.52
CA ASN A 226 -19.32 -28.07 -13.82
C ASN A 226 -18.12 -28.16 -12.86
N TYR A 227 -17.91 -29.34 -12.29
CA TYR A 227 -16.68 -29.64 -11.55
C TYR A 227 -15.46 -29.56 -12.48
N LYS A 228 -14.45 -28.81 -12.04
CA LYS A 228 -13.16 -28.65 -12.68
C LYS A 228 -12.07 -29.03 -11.70
N LYS A 229 -10.98 -29.55 -12.26
CA LYS A 229 -9.75 -29.85 -11.53
C LYS A 229 -8.56 -29.39 -12.34
N ILE A 230 -7.66 -28.71 -11.64
CA ILE A 230 -6.29 -28.47 -12.06
C ILE A 230 -5.46 -29.53 -11.31
N ASP A 231 -4.90 -30.46 -12.06
CA ASP A 231 -3.96 -31.45 -11.52
C ASP A 231 -2.71 -30.76 -10.96
N THR A 232 -1.82 -31.54 -10.33
CA THR A 232 -0.60 -31.03 -9.67
C THR A 232 0.14 -30.01 -10.52
N ILE A 233 0.22 -28.78 -10.01
CA ILE A 233 0.86 -27.63 -10.64
C ILE A 233 1.73 -26.90 -9.62
N THR A 234 2.81 -26.27 -10.08
CA THR A 234 3.65 -25.42 -9.23
C THR A 234 3.05 -24.00 -9.13
N PRO A 235 3.37 -23.23 -8.08
CA PRO A 235 2.94 -21.83 -7.95
C PRO A 235 3.35 -20.92 -9.13
N VAL A 236 4.54 -21.12 -9.67
CA VAL A 236 5.05 -20.36 -10.84
C VAL A 236 4.29 -20.75 -12.11
N ASP A 237 4.07 -22.04 -12.34
CA ASP A 237 3.32 -22.50 -13.51
C ASP A 237 1.85 -22.06 -13.45
N PHE A 238 1.25 -22.04 -12.25
CA PHE A 238 -0.11 -21.53 -12.06
C PHE A 238 -0.20 -20.06 -12.44
N MET A 239 0.73 -19.24 -11.98
CA MET A 239 0.81 -17.83 -12.35
C MET A 239 0.96 -17.66 -13.87
N ASN A 240 1.94 -18.33 -14.47
CA ASN A 240 2.21 -18.23 -15.91
C ASN A 240 0.99 -18.64 -16.76
N LYS A 241 0.26 -19.68 -16.33
CA LYS A 241 -0.87 -20.23 -17.09
C LYS A 241 -2.16 -19.44 -16.93
N TYR A 242 -2.50 -19.00 -15.72
CA TYR A 242 -3.83 -18.43 -15.42
C TYR A 242 -3.83 -16.91 -15.26
N VAL A 243 -2.67 -16.30 -15.00
CA VAL A 243 -2.49 -14.84 -14.98
C VAL A 243 -1.86 -14.37 -16.29
N GLY A 244 -0.76 -15.01 -16.71
CA GLY A 244 -0.11 -14.72 -18.00
C GLY A 244 0.50 -13.31 -18.11
N TRP A 245 0.85 -12.67 -16.99
CA TRP A 245 1.45 -11.35 -17.00
C TRP A 245 2.93 -11.42 -17.38
N ASN A 246 3.35 -10.52 -18.28
CA ASN A 246 4.74 -10.11 -18.35
C ASN A 246 4.96 -9.00 -17.31
N LEU A 247 5.57 -9.34 -16.18
CA LEU A 247 5.76 -8.39 -15.08
C LEU A 247 6.66 -7.20 -15.42
N LYS A 248 7.49 -7.31 -16.47
CA LYS A 248 8.29 -6.19 -16.99
C LYS A 248 7.45 -5.11 -17.65
N ASP A 249 6.22 -5.43 -18.06
CA ASP A 249 5.30 -4.47 -18.65
C ASP A 249 4.51 -3.71 -17.59
N LYS A 250 4.58 -4.10 -16.31
CA LYS A 250 3.91 -3.44 -15.20
C LYS A 250 4.85 -2.41 -14.56
N VAL A 251 4.59 -1.14 -14.85
CA VAL A 251 5.43 -0.04 -14.41
C VAL A 251 4.73 0.78 -13.33
N SER A 252 5.53 1.38 -12.45
CA SER A 252 5.02 2.23 -11.40
C SER A 252 5.31 3.71 -11.69
N ILE A 253 4.25 4.51 -11.62
CA ILE A 253 4.28 5.95 -11.79
C ILE A 253 3.93 6.58 -10.45
N ILE A 254 4.75 7.53 -10.01
CA ILE A 254 4.52 8.29 -8.77
C ILE A 254 4.17 9.75 -9.08
N ASN A 255 3.52 10.41 -8.11
CA ASN A 255 3.35 11.85 -8.07
C ASN A 255 3.84 12.41 -6.73
N ALA A 256 5.09 12.84 -6.72
CA ALA A 256 5.74 13.53 -5.61
C ALA A 256 6.17 14.93 -6.07
N PRO A 257 5.37 15.99 -5.84
CA PRO A 257 5.65 17.35 -6.32
C PRO A 257 6.75 18.08 -5.53
N THR A 258 7.63 17.36 -4.82
CA THR A 258 8.71 17.96 -4.03
C THR A 258 9.85 18.42 -4.95
N LYS A 259 10.58 19.45 -4.52
CA LYS A 259 11.61 20.11 -5.36
C LYS A 259 12.76 19.18 -5.78
N ASP A 260 13.10 18.21 -4.93
CA ASP A 260 14.16 17.24 -5.15
C ASP A 260 13.78 16.13 -6.14
N LYS A 261 12.49 16.01 -6.49
CA LYS A 261 11.95 14.97 -7.38
C LYS A 261 11.36 15.58 -8.66
N PRO A 262 12.17 16.10 -9.60
CA PRO A 262 11.65 16.63 -10.86
C PRO A 262 10.86 15.56 -11.64
N TYR A 263 9.77 15.98 -12.30
CA TYR A 263 9.01 15.11 -13.19
C TYR A 263 9.83 14.66 -14.41
N GLY A 264 9.49 13.49 -14.95
CA GLY A 264 10.20 12.87 -16.08
C GLY A 264 11.53 12.23 -15.70
N LYS A 265 11.81 12.06 -14.40
CA LYS A 265 12.98 11.35 -13.89
C LYS A 265 12.56 10.07 -13.16
N ALA A 266 13.43 9.07 -13.20
CA ALA A 266 13.28 7.83 -12.47
C ALA A 266 14.02 7.91 -11.13
N PHE A 267 13.44 7.27 -10.13
CA PHE A 267 13.92 7.26 -8.76
C PHE A 267 13.93 5.84 -8.20
N THR A 268 14.85 5.61 -7.28
CA THR A 268 14.87 4.46 -6.38
C THR A 268 15.12 4.95 -4.96
N VAL A 269 14.94 4.09 -3.96
CA VAL A 269 15.19 4.42 -2.55
C VAL A 269 16.22 3.44 -2.02
N LYS A 270 17.32 3.94 -1.47
CA LYS A 270 18.40 3.10 -0.92
C LYS A 270 17.85 2.18 0.16
N TYR A 271 18.32 0.92 0.15
CA TYR A 271 17.95 -0.12 1.11
C TYR A 271 16.44 -0.42 1.20
N LEU A 272 15.66 -0.04 0.19
CA LEU A 272 14.26 -0.43 0.05
C LEU A 272 14.17 -1.65 -0.87
N GLY A 273 13.74 -2.79 -0.35
CA GLY A 273 13.61 -4.01 -1.13
C GLY A 273 13.11 -5.21 -0.34
N THR A 274 12.91 -6.33 -1.06
CA THR A 274 12.58 -7.63 -0.46
C THR A 274 13.50 -8.72 -1.00
N VAL A 275 13.40 -9.10 -2.27
CA VAL A 275 14.32 -10.07 -2.90
C VAL A 275 15.62 -9.34 -3.26
N LYS A 276 16.76 -9.77 -2.69
CA LYS A 276 18.05 -9.04 -2.83
C LYS A 276 18.58 -9.04 -4.26
N GLU A 277 18.38 -10.14 -4.98
CA GLU A 277 18.84 -10.34 -6.36
C GLU A 277 17.85 -9.84 -7.42
N ALA A 278 16.66 -9.35 -7.02
CA ALA A 278 15.71 -8.78 -7.95
C ALA A 278 16.16 -7.40 -8.45
N ASP A 279 15.55 -6.95 -9.56
CA ASP A 279 15.77 -5.59 -10.06
C ASP A 279 15.46 -4.57 -8.94
N PRO A 280 16.28 -3.51 -8.80
CA PRO A 280 15.98 -2.43 -7.87
C PRO A 280 14.62 -1.84 -8.16
N ILE A 281 13.97 -1.38 -7.09
CA ILE A 281 12.75 -0.60 -7.16
C ILE A 281 12.96 0.61 -8.10
N LYS A 282 12.02 0.85 -9.02
CA LYS A 282 12.09 2.00 -9.93
C LYS A 282 10.72 2.64 -10.14
N TYR A 283 10.64 3.93 -9.85
CA TYR A 283 9.44 4.73 -10.10
C TYR A 283 9.77 5.91 -10.99
N VAL A 284 8.90 6.24 -11.93
CA VAL A 284 8.99 7.50 -12.68
C VAL A 284 8.06 8.54 -12.06
N ASN A 285 8.57 9.73 -11.77
CA ASN A 285 7.75 10.81 -11.24
C ASN A 285 7.06 11.57 -12.36
N ALA A 286 5.76 11.79 -12.23
CA ALA A 286 4.94 12.49 -13.22
C ALA A 286 3.88 13.38 -12.54
N PRO A 287 3.34 14.39 -13.26
CA PRO A 287 2.16 15.13 -12.80
C PRO A 287 0.95 14.21 -12.60
N SER A 288 0.04 14.57 -11.69
CA SER A 288 -1.11 13.73 -11.33
C SER A 288 -1.99 13.34 -12.53
N HIS A 289 -2.17 14.24 -13.50
CA HIS A 289 -2.96 13.96 -14.70
C HIS A 289 -2.41 12.79 -15.53
N ILE A 290 -1.10 12.56 -15.56
CA ILE A 290 -0.50 11.42 -16.27
C ILE A 290 -0.87 10.11 -15.60
N LEU A 291 -0.87 10.07 -14.26
CA LEU A 291 -1.31 8.89 -13.50
C LEU A 291 -2.79 8.62 -13.75
N LYS A 292 -3.62 9.67 -13.75
CA LYS A 292 -5.06 9.58 -14.02
C LYS A 292 -5.34 9.06 -15.43
N GLU A 293 -4.70 9.62 -16.44
CA GLU A 293 -4.86 9.20 -17.85
C GLU A 293 -4.48 7.74 -18.05
N ALA A 294 -3.33 7.30 -17.51
CA ALA A 294 -2.90 5.91 -17.60
C ALA A 294 -3.84 4.95 -16.87
N ALA A 295 -4.32 5.34 -15.68
CA ALA A 295 -5.29 4.55 -14.92
C ALA A 295 -6.65 4.44 -15.63
N ILE A 296 -7.16 5.55 -16.21
CA ILE A 296 -8.41 5.56 -16.99
C ILE A 296 -8.28 4.64 -18.21
N ALA A 297 -7.19 4.75 -18.97
CA ALA A 297 -6.96 3.90 -20.13
C ALA A 297 -6.93 2.41 -19.76
N GLN A 298 -6.27 2.06 -18.65
CA GLN A 298 -6.27 0.68 -18.15
C GLN A 298 -7.65 0.19 -17.72
N LEU A 299 -8.42 1.03 -17.02
CA LEU A 299 -9.79 0.71 -16.61
C LEU A 299 -10.75 0.56 -17.81
N GLN A 300 -10.59 1.40 -18.84
CA GLN A 300 -11.35 1.30 -20.09
C GLN A 300 -11.05 -0.01 -20.85
N ASP A 301 -9.83 -0.53 -20.73
CA ASP A 301 -9.46 -1.87 -21.18
C ASP A 301 -9.97 -3.00 -20.25
N GLY A 302 -10.80 -2.67 -19.26
CA GLY A 302 -11.44 -3.61 -18.34
C GLY A 302 -10.52 -4.16 -17.25
N LYS A 303 -9.35 -3.55 -17.05
CA LYS A 303 -8.33 -4.02 -16.10
C LYS A 303 -8.28 -3.11 -14.87
N PRO A 304 -8.32 -3.66 -13.64
CA PRO A 304 -8.15 -2.87 -12.43
C PRO A 304 -6.74 -2.23 -12.34
N VAL A 305 -6.58 -1.25 -11.47
CA VAL A 305 -5.31 -0.51 -11.26
C VAL A 305 -4.94 -0.52 -9.79
N TRP A 306 -3.80 -1.10 -9.44
CA TRP A 306 -3.24 -0.98 -8.10
C TRP A 306 -2.80 0.48 -7.88
N PHE A 307 -3.03 1.01 -6.68
CA PHE A 307 -2.57 2.34 -6.30
C PHE A 307 -2.19 2.44 -4.83
N GLY A 308 -1.34 3.43 -4.54
CA GLY A 308 -0.86 3.77 -3.21
C GLY A 308 -1.21 5.20 -2.84
N CYS A 309 -1.73 5.41 -1.63
CA CYS A 309 -2.25 6.70 -1.16
C CYS A 309 -2.05 6.90 0.34
N ASP A 310 -2.34 8.10 0.85
CA ASP A 310 -2.56 8.34 2.27
C ASP A 310 -4.05 8.18 2.64
N VAL A 311 -4.47 6.95 2.93
CA VAL A 311 -5.88 6.62 3.21
C VAL A 311 -6.42 7.25 4.50
N GLY A 312 -5.55 7.83 5.34
CA GLY A 312 -5.97 8.49 6.58
C GLY A 312 -6.54 9.89 6.37
N GLN A 313 -6.28 10.50 5.21
CA GLN A 313 -6.58 11.90 4.96
C GLN A 313 -7.98 12.07 4.37
N MET A 314 -8.77 12.99 4.95
CA MET A 314 -10.08 13.39 4.42
C MET A 314 -10.95 12.21 3.94
N HIS A 315 -10.98 11.16 4.77
CA HIS A 315 -11.65 9.90 4.48
C HIS A 315 -12.72 9.58 5.55
N ASP A 316 -13.98 9.69 5.15
CA ASP A 316 -15.11 9.18 5.92
C ASP A 316 -15.24 7.66 5.70
N ARG A 317 -14.72 6.92 6.67
CA ARG A 317 -14.64 5.46 6.62
C ARG A 317 -16.01 4.80 6.65
N ASP A 318 -16.95 5.35 7.41
CA ASP A 318 -18.25 4.73 7.64
C ASP A 318 -19.12 4.80 6.39
N ASN A 319 -19.14 5.95 5.71
CA ASN A 319 -19.85 6.10 4.43
C ASN A 319 -19.05 5.62 3.21
N GLY A 320 -17.76 5.32 3.41
CA GLY A 320 -16.85 4.86 2.36
C GLY A 320 -16.54 5.94 1.33
N ILE A 321 -16.24 7.16 1.78
CA ILE A 321 -16.03 8.33 0.91
C ILE A 321 -14.69 8.99 1.20
N MET A 322 -13.89 9.19 0.15
CA MET A 322 -12.62 9.91 0.17
C MET A 322 -12.78 11.21 -0.63
N ALA A 323 -12.94 12.32 0.05
CA ALA A 323 -13.25 13.61 -0.56
C ALA A 323 -12.53 14.74 0.16
N LYS A 324 -11.98 15.71 -0.58
CA LYS A 324 -11.22 16.84 0.01
C LYS A 324 -12.08 17.71 0.94
N ASP A 325 -13.39 17.57 0.84
CA ASP A 325 -14.42 18.24 1.62
C ASP A 325 -15.24 17.24 2.46
N ALA A 326 -14.70 16.05 2.74
CA ALA A 326 -15.32 15.07 3.64
C ALA A 326 -15.56 15.63 5.05
N PHE A 327 -14.72 16.58 5.48
CA PHE A 327 -14.80 17.20 6.80
C PHE A 327 -14.76 18.73 6.71
N ASP A 328 -15.68 19.39 7.41
CA ASP A 328 -15.63 20.84 7.65
C ASP A 328 -14.74 21.18 8.86
N PHE A 329 -13.47 20.79 8.78
CA PHE A 329 -12.51 21.14 9.84
C PHE A 329 -12.36 22.65 10.01
N LYS A 330 -12.50 23.43 8.93
CA LYS A 330 -12.46 24.89 9.01
C LYS A 330 -13.60 25.43 9.88
N GLY A 331 -14.82 24.98 9.67
CA GLY A 331 -15.99 25.38 10.46
C GLY A 331 -15.90 24.94 11.92
N VAL A 332 -15.39 23.74 12.18
CA VAL A 332 -15.27 23.19 13.54
C VAL A 332 -14.10 23.77 14.32
N LEU A 333 -12.93 23.90 13.69
CA LEU A 333 -11.69 24.32 14.36
C LEU A 333 -11.43 25.83 14.29
N ASN A 334 -12.13 26.54 13.41
CA ASN A 334 -11.81 27.92 13.07
C ASN A 334 -10.34 28.10 12.62
N THR A 335 -9.77 27.08 12.00
CA THR A 335 -8.44 27.08 11.37
C THR A 335 -8.41 26.11 10.19
N GLU A 336 -7.50 26.35 9.24
CA GLU A 336 -7.28 25.49 8.08
C GLU A 336 -5.98 24.70 8.21
N LEU A 337 -5.93 23.54 7.57
CA LEU A 337 -4.73 22.71 7.42
C LEU A 337 -4.15 22.97 6.02
N ASN A 338 -3.25 23.95 5.92
CA ASN A 338 -2.91 24.64 4.67
C ASN A 338 -1.69 24.10 3.90
N LEU A 339 -1.08 23.00 4.33
CA LEU A 339 0.05 22.43 3.59
C LEU A 339 -0.45 21.88 2.25
N ASP A 340 0.21 22.25 1.15
CA ASP A 340 0.03 21.58 -0.15
C ASP A 340 0.70 20.20 -0.16
N LYS A 341 0.51 19.42 -1.22
CA LYS A 341 1.04 18.05 -1.30
C LYS A 341 2.56 17.97 -1.12
N ALA A 342 3.31 18.94 -1.64
CA ALA A 342 4.77 18.98 -1.50
C ALA A 342 5.16 19.28 -0.05
N GLY A 343 4.55 20.30 0.56
CA GLY A 343 4.75 20.65 1.95
C GLY A 343 4.39 19.50 2.90
N ARG A 344 3.32 18.76 2.61
CA ARG A 344 2.95 17.58 3.42
C ARG A 344 4.00 16.47 3.35
N LEU A 345 4.60 16.22 2.18
CA LEU A 345 5.69 15.25 2.01
C LEU A 345 6.97 15.72 2.73
N ASP A 346 7.40 16.95 2.48
CA ASP A 346 8.67 17.51 3.00
C ASP A 346 8.66 17.65 4.54
N TYR A 347 7.49 17.94 5.13
CA TYR A 347 7.35 18.19 6.57
C TYR A 347 6.72 17.01 7.34
N GLY A 348 6.53 15.86 6.70
CA GLY A 348 6.11 14.62 7.36
C GLY A 348 4.65 14.59 7.81
N ASP A 349 3.78 15.36 7.15
CA ASP A 349 2.32 15.38 7.41
C ASP A 349 1.58 14.30 6.60
N SER A 350 2.09 13.94 5.41
CA SER A 350 1.49 12.92 4.56
C SER A 350 2.53 12.16 3.73
N LEU A 351 2.25 10.88 3.48
CA LEU A 351 3.06 9.93 2.71
C LEU A 351 2.18 8.72 2.37
N MET A 352 2.65 7.82 1.50
CA MET A 352 1.88 6.62 1.16
C MET A 352 1.74 5.68 2.38
N THR A 353 0.51 5.49 2.87
CA THR A 353 0.22 4.66 4.06
C THR A 353 -0.51 3.37 3.71
N HIS A 354 -1.22 3.30 2.60
CA HIS A 354 -2.07 2.17 2.25
C HIS A 354 -2.20 2.00 0.74
N ALA A 355 -2.44 0.76 0.32
CA ALA A 355 -2.61 0.39 -1.08
C ALA A 355 -3.97 -0.26 -1.31
N MET A 356 -4.61 0.08 -2.43
CA MET A 356 -5.96 -0.35 -2.82
C MET A 356 -6.01 -0.54 -4.34
N VAL A 357 -7.20 -0.82 -4.88
CA VAL A 357 -7.40 -1.06 -6.31
C VAL A 357 -8.46 -0.14 -6.87
N PHE A 358 -8.17 0.63 -7.91
CA PHE A 358 -9.20 1.25 -8.72
C PHE A 358 -9.85 0.16 -9.58
N VAL A 359 -11.16 0.04 -9.46
CA VAL A 359 -11.99 -0.91 -10.20
C VAL A 359 -13.03 -0.22 -11.08
N GLY A 360 -13.02 1.11 -11.10
CA GLY A 360 -13.90 1.89 -11.95
C GLY A 360 -13.63 3.39 -11.85
N VAL A 361 -14.19 4.13 -12.80
CA VAL A 361 -14.10 5.59 -12.85
C VAL A 361 -15.39 6.15 -13.44
N ASN A 362 -15.84 7.29 -12.91
CA ASN A 362 -16.92 8.05 -13.51
C ASN A 362 -16.35 9.20 -14.33
N LEU A 363 -16.63 9.19 -15.62
CA LEU A 363 -16.23 10.22 -16.57
C LEU A 363 -17.40 11.18 -16.84
N ASP A 364 -17.11 12.47 -16.97
CA ASP A 364 -18.07 13.46 -17.44
C ASP A 364 -18.26 13.38 -18.97
N GLU A 365 -19.10 14.27 -19.52
CA GLU A 365 -19.36 14.36 -20.97
C GLU A 365 -18.12 14.66 -21.82
N ASN A 366 -17.05 15.20 -21.21
CA ASN A 366 -15.78 15.51 -21.85
C ASN A 366 -14.72 14.42 -21.63
N GLY A 367 -15.10 13.30 -21.00
CA GLY A 367 -14.19 12.22 -20.69
C GLY A 367 -13.27 12.49 -19.50
N LYS A 368 -13.53 13.53 -18.68
CA LYS A 368 -12.72 13.84 -17.50
C LYS A 368 -13.21 13.06 -16.27
N PRO A 369 -12.30 12.54 -15.43
CA PRO A 369 -12.68 11.85 -14.20
C PRO A 369 -13.33 12.80 -13.20
N THR A 370 -14.38 12.32 -12.53
CA THR A 370 -15.07 13.04 -11.46
C THR A 370 -14.95 12.32 -10.12
N ARG A 371 -14.95 10.98 -10.16
CA ARG A 371 -14.76 10.09 -9.02
C ARG A 371 -14.32 8.70 -9.47
N TRP A 372 -13.73 7.97 -8.54
CA TRP A 372 -13.10 6.67 -8.74
C TRP A 372 -13.75 5.64 -7.81
N ASN A 373 -13.96 4.43 -8.34
CA ASN A 373 -14.43 3.29 -7.56
C ASN A 373 -13.22 2.53 -7.03
N VAL A 374 -13.14 2.40 -5.72
CA VAL A 374 -11.98 1.82 -5.02
C VAL A 374 -12.41 0.54 -4.32
N GLU A 375 -11.76 -0.56 -4.67
CA GLU A 375 -11.83 -1.80 -3.91
C GLU A 375 -10.77 -1.79 -2.80
N ASN A 376 -11.20 -2.01 -1.55
CA ASN A 376 -10.31 -2.12 -0.40
C ASN A 376 -10.29 -3.56 0.15
N SER A 377 -9.35 -3.84 1.04
CA SER A 377 -9.08 -5.15 1.63
C SER A 377 -9.37 -5.18 3.13
N TRP A 378 -10.46 -4.56 3.59
CA TRP A 378 -10.86 -4.52 5.00
C TRP A 378 -12.16 -5.28 5.31
N GLY A 379 -12.63 -6.10 4.37
CA GLY A 379 -13.91 -6.80 4.46
C GLY A 379 -15.12 -5.92 4.15
N THR A 380 -16.30 -6.53 4.19
CA THR A 380 -17.58 -5.91 3.81
C THR A 380 -18.23 -5.11 4.92
N ASP A 381 -17.87 -5.38 6.17
CA ASP A 381 -18.66 -4.93 7.33
C ASP A 381 -18.22 -3.57 7.88
N ARG A 382 -17.16 -2.99 7.31
CA ARG A 382 -16.54 -1.76 7.83
C ARG A 382 -17.14 -0.47 7.30
N ASN A 383 -17.92 -0.52 6.22
CA ASN A 383 -18.50 0.67 5.63
C ASN A 383 -19.85 0.41 4.94
N ALA A 384 -20.58 1.48 4.67
CA ALA A 384 -21.89 1.44 4.02
C ALA A 384 -21.85 0.90 2.57
N ARG A 385 -20.68 0.89 1.92
CA ARG A 385 -20.44 0.48 0.54
C ARG A 385 -19.85 -0.94 0.42
N LYS A 386 -20.01 -1.74 1.47
CA LYS A 386 -19.65 -3.17 1.51
C LYS A 386 -18.20 -3.43 1.10
N GLY A 387 -17.25 -2.61 1.55
CA GLY A 387 -15.82 -2.75 1.29
C GLY A 387 -15.28 -1.97 0.08
N TYR A 388 -16.18 -1.34 -0.69
CA TYR A 388 -15.80 -0.36 -1.71
C TYR A 388 -15.76 1.06 -1.14
N TYR A 389 -15.11 1.97 -1.85
CA TYR A 389 -15.06 3.39 -1.53
C TYR A 389 -15.25 4.23 -2.80
N THR A 390 -15.87 5.40 -2.63
CA THR A 390 -15.89 6.44 -3.67
C THR A 390 -14.84 7.49 -3.35
N MET A 391 -13.90 7.67 -4.27
CA MET A 391 -12.84 8.67 -4.15
C MET A 391 -13.05 9.78 -5.17
N THR A 392 -13.12 11.04 -4.73
CA THR A 392 -13.25 12.19 -5.64
C THR A 392 -11.98 12.38 -6.46
N ASP A 393 -12.10 12.99 -7.63
CA ASP A 393 -10.93 13.27 -8.47
C ASP A 393 -9.95 14.28 -7.84
N GLU A 394 -10.44 15.21 -7.01
CA GLU A 394 -9.59 16.13 -6.25
C GLU A 394 -8.83 15.41 -5.12
N TRP A 395 -9.45 14.42 -4.47
CA TRP A 395 -8.75 13.63 -3.45
C TRP A 395 -7.60 12.84 -4.06
N PHE A 396 -7.77 12.31 -5.29
CA PHE A 396 -6.68 11.70 -6.05
C PHE A 396 -5.49 12.66 -6.13
N ASP A 397 -5.70 13.90 -6.53
CA ASP A 397 -4.61 14.86 -6.72
C ASP A 397 -3.82 15.09 -5.44
N GLU A 398 -4.50 15.18 -4.30
CA GLU A 398 -3.89 15.54 -3.02
C GLU A 398 -3.21 14.37 -2.29
N TYR A 399 -3.79 13.16 -2.34
CA TYR A 399 -3.42 12.07 -1.45
C TYR A 399 -3.11 10.74 -2.16
N ASN A 400 -3.27 10.64 -3.48
CA ASN A 400 -2.77 9.50 -4.26
C ASN A 400 -1.33 9.74 -4.70
N TYR A 401 -0.43 8.81 -4.40
CA TYR A 401 1.01 8.96 -4.66
C TYR A 401 1.53 8.06 -5.75
N GLN A 402 0.92 6.90 -5.98
CA GLN A 402 1.48 5.87 -6.85
C GLN A 402 0.36 5.12 -7.57
N VAL A 403 0.58 4.76 -8.83
CA VAL A 403 -0.22 3.78 -9.56
C VAL A 403 0.69 2.76 -10.23
N MET A 404 0.19 1.53 -10.38
CA MET A 404 0.80 0.52 -11.24
C MET A 404 -0.08 0.30 -12.46
N VAL A 405 0.50 0.47 -13.63
CA VAL A 405 -0.17 0.35 -14.92
C VAL A 405 0.69 -0.42 -15.91
N ASP A 406 0.06 -0.93 -16.95
CA ASP A 406 0.77 -1.46 -18.11
C ASP A 406 1.49 -0.32 -18.86
N LYS A 407 2.75 -0.54 -19.24
CA LYS A 407 3.59 0.46 -19.91
C LYS A 407 2.94 1.02 -21.17
N LYS A 408 2.08 0.26 -21.86
CA LYS A 408 1.39 0.72 -23.08
C LYS A 408 0.46 1.91 -22.85
N TYR A 409 0.07 2.21 -21.61
CA TYR A 409 -0.76 3.37 -21.27
C TYR A 409 0.05 4.59 -20.83
N VAL A 410 1.38 4.48 -20.78
CA VAL A 410 2.26 5.53 -20.25
C VAL A 410 2.91 6.27 -21.41
N PRO A 411 2.96 7.61 -21.39
CA PRO A 411 3.64 8.36 -22.44
C PRO A 411 5.12 8.00 -22.53
N LYS A 412 5.64 7.96 -23.76
CA LYS A 412 6.98 7.46 -24.10
C LYS A 412 8.09 8.12 -23.28
N ASP A 413 8.05 9.44 -23.09
CA ASP A 413 9.09 10.18 -22.39
C ASP A 413 9.26 9.71 -20.92
N TYR A 414 8.19 9.27 -20.26
CA TYR A 414 8.27 8.71 -18.90
C TYR A 414 8.78 7.26 -18.90
N LEU A 415 8.50 6.49 -19.95
CA LEU A 415 9.05 5.14 -20.10
C LEU A 415 10.56 5.18 -20.35
N GLU A 416 11.02 6.11 -21.17
CA GLU A 416 12.45 6.32 -21.43
C GLU A 416 13.23 6.64 -20.14
N ALA A 417 12.61 7.34 -19.19
CA ALA A 417 13.20 7.57 -17.87
C ALA A 417 13.36 6.27 -17.05
N LEU A 418 12.40 5.34 -17.11
CA LEU A 418 12.47 4.04 -16.41
C LEU A 418 13.52 3.10 -17.01
N GLU A 419 13.72 3.19 -18.33
CA GLU A 419 14.69 2.39 -19.09
C GLU A 419 16.11 2.95 -19.03
N SER A 420 16.27 4.20 -18.60
CA SER A 420 17.55 4.88 -18.43
C SER A 420 18.37 4.33 -17.26
N ASP A 421 19.70 4.41 -17.38
CA ASP A 421 20.64 4.17 -16.29
C ASP A 421 20.72 5.34 -15.30
N GLU A 422 20.16 6.51 -15.64
CA GLU A 422 20.11 7.71 -14.78
C GLU A 422 18.98 7.64 -13.73
N VAL A 423 18.99 6.61 -12.89
CA VAL A 423 18.05 6.50 -11.75
C VAL A 423 18.59 7.26 -10.55
N ILE A 424 17.79 8.18 -10.01
CA ILE A 424 18.17 9.00 -8.85
C ILE A 424 17.93 8.19 -7.57
N GLU A 425 18.98 7.99 -6.78
CA GLU A 425 18.88 7.33 -5.48
C GLU A 425 18.46 8.29 -4.38
N LEU A 426 17.28 8.04 -3.78
CA LEU A 426 16.78 8.74 -2.61
C LEU A 426 17.30 8.07 -1.34
N GLU A 427 17.38 8.85 -0.26
CA GLU A 427 17.79 8.34 1.05
C GLU A 427 16.75 7.38 1.65
N PRO A 428 17.14 6.43 2.53
CA PRO A 428 16.24 5.37 3.01
C PRO A 428 14.98 5.86 3.73
N TRP A 429 15.04 7.05 4.32
CA TRP A 429 13.93 7.69 5.02
C TRP A 429 13.11 8.64 4.14
N ASP A 430 13.30 8.62 2.82
CA ASP A 430 12.47 9.39 1.90
C ASP A 430 11.00 8.95 1.99
N PRO A 431 10.01 9.87 1.99
CA PRO A 431 8.59 9.51 2.08
C PRO A 431 8.10 8.64 0.92
N MET A 432 8.79 8.60 -0.22
CA MET A 432 8.49 7.67 -1.32
C MET A 432 9.04 6.27 -1.11
N GLY A 433 9.85 6.06 -0.08
CA GLY A 433 10.17 4.73 0.43
C GLY A 433 9.15 4.18 1.42
N ALA A 434 8.09 4.93 1.73
CA ALA A 434 7.07 4.49 2.67
C ALA A 434 6.49 3.14 2.27
N LEU A 435 6.50 2.22 3.22
CA LEU A 435 5.82 0.94 3.10
C LEU A 435 4.53 1.03 3.88
N ALA A 436 3.46 0.43 3.39
CA ALA A 436 2.15 0.57 4.02
C ALA A 436 2.21 0.35 5.55
N PHE A 437 1.87 1.39 6.29
CA PHE A 437 1.93 1.42 7.75
C PHE A 437 0.52 1.18 8.29
N VAL A 438 0.33 0.10 9.05
CA VAL A 438 -0.85 -0.02 9.91
C VAL A 438 -0.60 0.85 11.13
N LYS A 439 -1.26 2.00 11.20
CA LYS A 439 -1.34 2.79 12.44
C LYS A 439 -2.23 2.09 13.46
#